data_AF-A0A2E5DXA3-F1
#
_entry.id   AF-A0A2E5DXA3-F1
#
_cell.length_a   1.000
_cell.length_b   1.000
_cell.length_c   1.000
_cell.angle_alpha   90.00
_cell.angle_beta   90.00
_cell.angle_gamma   90.00
#
_symmetry.space_group_name_H-M   'P 1'
#
loop_
_entity.id
_entity.type
_entity.pdbx_description
1 polymer ?
#
loop_
_entity_poly.entity_id
_entity_poly.type
_entity_poly.pdbx_seq_one_letter_code
_entity_poly.pdbx_strand_id
1 'polypeptide(L)'
;MELNDFDKSRCRFHLGYNVGANLPAGDIARLEEALARVPDSYFFSRILEHVDRCDKAFKVSQIFRVEDQPQPSRVERITGDTDRAIFQSEPLKASKDYWEVYLRETDLLAQTLYVANYRRDEVRRYAYDRAGAEFIMSIPGPADTAVGTRVMQAQGAMNWR
;
A
#
# COMPACT_ATOMS: atom_id res chain seq x y z
N MET A 1 4.20 -6.08 -17.65
CA MET A 1 2.86 -6.60 -17.35
C MET A 1 2.23 -5.73 -16.29
N GLU A 2 0.90 -5.77 -16.14
CA GLU A 2 0.17 -4.88 -15.24
C GLU A 2 -0.72 -5.69 -14.29
N LEU A 3 -0.84 -5.24 -13.03
CA LEU A 3 -1.78 -5.83 -12.08
C LEU A 3 -3.23 -5.46 -12.39
N ASN A 4 -4.16 -6.34 -12.02
CA ASN A 4 -5.58 -6.02 -12.06
C ASN A 4 -5.91 -4.90 -11.07
N ASP A 5 -6.94 -4.10 -11.35
CA ASP A 5 -7.34 -2.95 -10.53
C ASP A 5 -7.69 -3.36 -9.09
N PHE A 6 -8.24 -4.56 -8.92
CA PHE A 6 -8.51 -5.14 -7.60
C PHE A 6 -7.21 -5.37 -6.81
N ASP A 7 -6.18 -5.96 -7.42
CA ASP A 7 -4.91 -6.23 -6.75
C ASP A 7 -4.12 -4.94 -6.51
N LYS A 8 -4.22 -3.96 -7.42
CA LYS A 8 -3.69 -2.61 -7.18
C LYS A 8 -4.36 -1.97 -5.96
N SER A 9 -5.68 -2.09 -5.82
CA SER A 9 -6.41 -1.57 -4.66
C SER A 9 -5.96 -2.23 -3.35
N ARG A 10 -5.76 -3.56 -3.36
CA ARG A 10 -5.21 -4.31 -2.22
C ARG A 10 -3.80 -3.85 -1.85
N CYS A 11 -2.91 -3.67 -2.83
CA CYS A 11 -1.56 -3.13 -2.60
C CYS A 11 -1.61 -1.76 -1.93
N ARG A 12 -2.43 -0.84 -2.46
CA ARG A 12 -2.61 0.50 -1.88
C ARG A 12 -3.11 0.44 -0.43
N PHE A 13 -4.09 -0.41 -0.16
CA PHE A 13 -4.61 -0.62 1.19
C PHE A 13 -3.52 -1.12 2.14
N HIS A 14 -2.81 -2.19 1.78
CA HIS A 14 -1.80 -2.81 2.65
C HIS A 14 -0.60 -1.91 2.89
N LEU A 15 -0.16 -1.14 1.91
CA LEU A 15 0.96 -0.19 2.06
C LEU A 15 0.54 1.14 2.70
N GLY A 16 -0.76 1.39 2.86
CA GLY A 16 -1.28 2.61 3.49
C GLY A 16 -1.35 3.83 2.56
N TYR A 17 -1.36 3.60 1.24
CA TYR A 17 -1.56 4.65 0.24
C TYR A 17 -3.05 4.96 0.13
N ASN A 18 -3.49 6.04 0.77
CA ASN A 18 -4.84 6.56 0.64
C ASN A 18 -4.81 7.85 -0.18
N VAL A 19 -5.55 7.89 -1.29
CA VAL A 19 -5.62 9.05 -2.20
C VAL A 19 -6.18 10.30 -1.50
N GLY A 20 -6.98 10.12 -0.44
CA GLY A 20 -7.48 11.22 0.40
C GLY A 20 -6.51 11.66 1.51
N ALA A 21 -5.38 10.98 1.70
CA ALA A 21 -4.36 11.36 2.66
C ALA A 21 -3.32 12.28 2.01
N ASN A 22 -2.77 13.21 2.78
CA ASN A 22 -1.70 14.14 2.35
C ASN A 22 -0.35 13.42 2.18
N LEU A 23 -0.31 12.39 1.33
CA LEU A 23 0.92 11.68 0.99
C LEU A 23 1.68 12.42 -0.12
N PRO A 24 3.03 12.36 -0.14
CA PRO A 24 3.85 12.88 -1.23
C PRO A 24 3.39 12.37 -2.60
N ALA A 25 3.13 13.27 -3.54
CA ALA A 25 2.66 12.93 -4.88
C ALA A 25 3.68 12.07 -5.65
N GLY A 26 4.98 12.27 -5.39
CA GLY A 26 6.05 11.49 -6.01
C GLY A 26 6.00 10.01 -5.61
N ASP A 27 5.72 9.71 -4.35
CA ASP A 27 5.65 8.32 -3.88
C ASP A 27 4.38 7.61 -4.36
N ILE A 28 3.26 8.33 -4.50
CA ILE A 28 2.07 7.80 -5.16
C ILE A 28 2.40 7.43 -6.60
N ALA A 29 3.06 8.33 -7.35
CA ALA A 29 3.43 8.08 -8.74
C ALA A 29 4.37 6.86 -8.88
N ARG A 30 5.35 6.70 -7.97
CA ARG A 30 6.24 5.52 -7.96
C ARG A 30 5.48 4.22 -7.74
N LEU A 31 4.51 4.20 -6.82
CA LEU A 31 3.68 3.02 -6.59
C LEU A 31 2.87 2.66 -7.83
N GLU A 32 2.21 3.65 -8.44
CA GLU A 32 1.42 3.44 -9.66
C GLU A 32 2.28 2.90 -10.80
N GLU A 33 3.49 3.45 -10.99
CA GLU A 33 4.44 2.97 -12.00
C GLU A 33 4.91 1.54 -11.70
N ALA A 34 5.24 1.22 -10.44
CA ALA A 34 5.68 -0.11 -10.03
C ALA A 34 4.58 -1.18 -10.25
N LEU A 35 3.31 -0.82 -10.05
CA LEU A 35 2.18 -1.72 -10.29
C LEU A 35 1.81 -1.87 -11.77
N ALA A 36 2.03 -0.82 -12.57
CA ALA A 36 1.74 -0.83 -14.01
C ALA A 36 2.86 -1.48 -14.84
N ARG A 37 4.12 -1.41 -14.40
CA ARG A 37 5.29 -1.90 -15.13
C ARG A 37 6.02 -3.02 -14.38
N VAL A 38 5.32 -4.15 -14.19
CA VAL A 38 5.95 -5.37 -13.64
C VAL A 38 6.86 -6.01 -14.70
N PRO A 39 8.13 -6.33 -14.36
CA PRO A 39 9.15 -6.75 -15.33
C PRO A 39 8.93 -8.14 -15.94
N ASP A 40 8.58 -9.15 -15.14
CA ASP A 40 8.38 -10.52 -15.60
C ASP A 40 7.22 -11.25 -14.87
N SER A 41 6.93 -12.48 -15.30
CA SER A 41 5.90 -13.33 -14.68
C SER A 41 6.25 -13.83 -13.30
N TYR A 42 7.53 -13.97 -12.97
CA TYR A 42 7.97 -14.41 -11.65
C TYR A 42 7.70 -13.33 -10.60
N PHE A 43 8.10 -12.09 -10.85
CA PHE A 43 7.79 -10.92 -10.03
C PHE A 43 6.28 -10.76 -9.86
N PHE A 44 5.51 -10.89 -10.94
CA PHE A 44 4.05 -10.84 -10.86
C PHE A 44 3.47 -11.88 -9.89
N SER A 45 3.91 -13.14 -10.00
CA SER A 45 3.44 -14.21 -9.11
C SER A 45 3.83 -13.98 -7.64
N ARG A 46 5.04 -13.45 -7.39
CA ARG A 46 5.51 -13.13 -6.05
C ARG A 46 4.77 -11.96 -5.43
N ILE A 47 4.47 -10.93 -6.22
CA ILE A 47 3.65 -9.80 -5.75
C ILE A 47 2.29 -10.33 -5.30
N LEU A 48 1.60 -11.13 -6.13
CA LEU A 48 0.30 -11.71 -5.75
C LEU A 48 0.39 -12.56 -4.47
N GLU A 49 1.42 -13.41 -4.35
CA GLU A 49 1.65 -14.21 -3.14
C GLU A 49 1.82 -13.32 -1.90
N HIS A 50 2.60 -12.24 -2.00
CA HIS A 50 2.80 -11.29 -0.91
C HIS A 50 1.51 -10.55 -0.53
N VAL A 51 0.69 -10.15 -1.50
CA VAL A 51 -0.60 -9.51 -1.21
C VAL A 51 -1.56 -10.51 -0.55
N ASP A 52 -1.61 -11.77 -1.00
CA ASP A 52 -2.42 -12.82 -0.37
C ASP A 52 -1.98 -13.11 1.07
N ARG A 53 -0.68 -13.06 1.34
CA ARG A 53 -0.13 -13.16 2.70
C ARG A 53 -0.53 -11.97 3.55
N CYS A 54 -0.48 -10.76 3.01
CA CYS A 54 -0.93 -9.55 3.69
C CYS A 54 -2.41 -9.62 4.07
N ASP A 55 -3.28 -10.14 3.18
CA ASP A 55 -4.71 -10.32 3.48
C ASP A 55 -4.95 -11.31 4.61
N LYS A 56 -4.24 -12.45 4.58
CA LYS A 56 -4.30 -13.46 5.65
C LYS A 56 -3.82 -12.87 6.98
N ALA A 57 -2.67 -12.20 6.97
CA ALA A 57 -2.09 -11.59 8.16
C ALA A 57 -2.99 -10.47 8.71
N PHE A 58 -3.58 -9.63 7.86
CA PHE A 58 -4.53 -8.60 8.27
C PHE A 58 -5.75 -9.20 8.97
N LYS A 59 -6.35 -10.25 8.39
CA LYS A 59 -7.49 -10.96 9.00
C LYS A 59 -7.14 -11.60 10.34
N VAL A 60 -5.93 -12.16 10.47
CA VAL A 60 -5.46 -12.78 11.73
C VAL A 60 -5.12 -11.73 12.79
N SER A 61 -4.65 -10.55 12.38
CA SER A 61 -4.33 -9.44 13.29
C SER A 61 -5.53 -8.86 14.02
N GLN A 62 -6.74 -9.15 13.56
CA GLN A 62 -7.96 -8.74 14.23
C GLN A 62 -8.17 -9.61 15.49
N ILE A 63 -8.05 -8.98 16.67
CA ILE A 63 -8.25 -9.62 17.98
C ILE A 63 -9.61 -10.34 18.04
N PHE A 64 -10.65 -9.67 17.57
CA PHE A 64 -12.04 -10.15 17.57
C PHE A 64 -12.47 -10.60 16.17
N ARG A 65 -11.68 -11.49 15.55
CA ARG A 65 -12.08 -12.10 14.27
C ARG A 65 -13.37 -12.92 14.41
N VAL A 66 -13.58 -13.52 15.58
CA VAL A 66 -14.80 -14.23 16.01
C VAL A 66 -15.19 -13.61 17.34
N GLU A 67 -16.44 -13.16 17.49
CA GLU A 67 -16.92 -12.43 18.68
C GLU A 67 -16.72 -13.25 19.97
N ASP A 68 -16.84 -14.58 19.88
CA ASP A 68 -16.81 -15.48 21.03
C ASP A 68 -15.42 -15.74 21.61
N GLN A 69 -14.34 -15.56 20.83
CA GLN A 69 -12.99 -15.94 21.26
C GLN A 69 -11.91 -14.97 20.74
N PRO A 70 -11.25 -14.20 21.64
CA PRO A 70 -10.11 -13.38 21.24
C PRO A 70 -8.94 -14.26 20.80
N GLN A 71 -8.12 -13.77 19.87
CA GLN A 71 -6.92 -14.49 19.43
C GLN A 71 -5.99 -14.81 20.61
N PRO A 72 -5.51 -16.07 20.74
CA PRO A 72 -4.67 -16.47 21.85
C PRO A 72 -3.26 -15.89 21.70
N SER A 73 -2.72 -15.32 22.78
CA SER A 73 -1.32 -14.91 22.84
C SER A 73 -0.37 -16.12 22.96
N ARG A 74 -0.85 -17.21 23.56
CA ARG A 74 -0.07 -18.43 23.79
C ARG A 74 -0.97 -19.64 23.58
N VAL A 75 -0.44 -20.60 22.83
CA VAL A 75 -1.07 -21.91 22.61
C VAL A 75 -0.13 -22.96 23.15
N GLU A 76 -0.57 -23.68 24.17
CA GLU A 76 0.12 -24.87 24.66
C GLU A 76 -0.64 -26.10 24.18
N ARG A 77 0.04 -26.96 23.41
CA ARG A 77 -0.48 -28.27 23.02
C ARG A 77 0.22 -29.34 23.82
N ILE A 78 -0.55 -30.08 24.61
CA ILE A 78 -0.06 -31.22 25.38
C ILE A 78 -0.46 -32.47 24.59
N THR A 79 0.55 -33.15 24.03
CA THR A 79 0.36 -34.37 23.23
C THR A 79 0.65 -35.60 24.09
N GLY A 80 -0.28 -36.55 24.10
CA GLY A 80 -0.25 -37.77 24.92
C GLY A 80 -1.44 -38.68 24.56
N ASP A 81 -1.97 -39.42 25.55
CA ASP A 81 -3.15 -40.30 25.36
C ASP A 81 -4.44 -39.53 25.04
N THR A 82 -4.52 -38.25 25.42
CA THR A 82 -5.58 -37.33 25.00
C THR A 82 -4.95 -36.01 24.58
N ASP A 83 -5.26 -35.57 23.36
CA ASP A 83 -4.81 -34.26 22.86
C ASP A 83 -5.55 -33.13 23.59
N ARG A 84 -4.82 -32.31 24.34
CA ARG A 84 -5.35 -31.12 25.02
C ARG A 84 -4.65 -29.87 24.52
N ALA A 85 -5.42 -28.83 24.23
CA ALA A 85 -4.91 -27.50 23.90
C ALA A 85 -5.39 -26.50 24.95
N ILE A 86 -4.44 -25.79 25.57
CA ILE A 86 -4.71 -24.69 26.49
C ILE A 86 -4.44 -23.39 25.75
N PHE A 87 -5.48 -22.56 25.62
CA PHE A 87 -5.40 -21.25 24.99
C PHE A 87 -5.38 -20.19 26.10
N GLN A 88 -4.30 -19.41 26.16
CA GLN A 88 -4.19 -18.28 27.07
C GLN A 88 -4.11 -16.99 26.24
N SER A 89 -5.05 -16.07 26.46
CA SER A 89 -5.15 -14.82 25.72
C SER A 89 -4.96 -13.61 26.64
N GLU A 90 -3.88 -12.88 26.45
CA GLU A 90 -3.72 -11.50 26.89
C GLU A 90 -4.02 -10.57 25.69
N PRO A 91 -5.24 -9.99 25.57
CA PRO A 91 -5.71 -9.39 24.32
C PRO A 91 -4.87 -8.21 23.84
N LEU A 92 -4.36 -7.37 24.75
CA LEU A 92 -3.50 -6.23 24.39
C LEU A 92 -2.13 -6.69 23.85
N LYS A 93 -1.56 -7.73 24.45
CA LYS A 93 -0.28 -8.29 24.02
C LYS A 93 -0.43 -9.02 22.69
N ALA A 94 -1.44 -9.87 22.57
CA ALA A 94 -1.78 -10.56 21.33
C ALA A 94 -1.96 -9.56 20.17
N SER A 95 -2.74 -8.50 20.39
CA SER A 95 -2.94 -7.43 19.40
C SER A 95 -1.63 -6.87 18.86
N LYS A 96 -0.71 -6.50 19.76
CA LYS A 96 0.59 -5.94 19.39
C LYS A 96 1.42 -6.94 18.58
N ASP A 97 1.47 -8.20 19.03
CA ASP A 97 2.28 -9.23 18.39
C ASP A 97 1.74 -9.59 17.00
N TYR A 98 0.43 -9.77 16.86
CA TYR A 98 -0.17 -10.06 15.55
C TYR A 98 -0.15 -8.86 14.60
N TRP A 99 -0.29 -7.63 15.12
CA TRP A 99 -0.14 -6.43 14.31
C TRP A 99 1.29 -6.28 13.78
N GLU A 100 2.29 -6.57 14.60
CA GLU A 100 3.70 -6.58 14.18
C GLU A 100 3.96 -7.63 13.10
N VAL A 101 3.36 -8.82 13.21
CA VAL A 101 3.42 -9.85 12.14
C VAL A 101 2.82 -9.31 10.84
N TYR A 102 1.67 -8.64 10.89
CA TYR A 102 1.08 -8.00 9.71
C TYR A 102 2.01 -6.94 9.10
N LEU A 103 2.60 -6.06 9.93
CA LEU A 103 3.53 -5.04 9.44
C LEU A 103 4.74 -5.65 8.71
N ARG A 104 5.31 -6.74 9.23
CA ARG A 104 6.42 -7.45 8.57
C ARG A 104 6.05 -7.99 7.20
N GLU A 105 4.85 -8.53 7.05
CA GLU A 105 4.35 -8.99 5.73
C GLU A 105 4.19 -7.81 4.76
N THR A 106 3.68 -6.67 5.24
CA THR A 106 3.59 -5.45 4.41
C THR A 106 4.96 -4.89 4.02
N ASP A 107 5.99 -5.05 4.84
CA ASP A 107 7.35 -4.64 4.49
C ASP A 107 7.98 -5.51 3.41
N LEU A 108 7.66 -6.81 3.39
CA LEU A 108 8.11 -7.70 2.32
C LEU A 108 7.47 -7.31 0.98
N LEU A 109 6.18 -6.95 1.00
CA LEU A 109 5.50 -6.41 -0.17
C LEU A 109 6.15 -5.08 -0.63
N ALA A 110 6.42 -4.19 0.31
CA ALA A 110 7.07 -2.90 0.05
C ALA A 110 8.48 -3.07 -0.55
N GLN A 111 9.27 -4.01 -0.01
CA GLN A 111 10.60 -4.37 -0.54
C GLN A 111 10.52 -4.91 -1.96
N THR A 112 9.54 -5.77 -2.24
CA THR A 112 9.36 -6.37 -3.58
C THR A 112 8.99 -5.31 -4.62
N LEU A 113 8.18 -4.32 -4.23
CA LEU A 113 7.77 -3.23 -5.11
C LEU A 113 8.75 -2.06 -5.14
N TYR A 114 9.77 -2.05 -4.27
CA TYR A 114 10.69 -0.92 -4.06
C TYR A 114 9.96 0.39 -3.70
N VAL A 115 8.96 0.30 -2.83
CA VAL A 115 8.10 1.42 -2.42
C VAL A 115 8.13 1.58 -0.88
N ALA A 116 7.81 2.77 -0.38
CA ALA A 116 7.72 3.03 1.04
C ALA A 116 6.48 2.36 1.68
N ASN A 117 6.60 1.91 2.93
CA ASN A 117 5.46 1.37 3.69
C ASN A 117 4.90 2.41 4.67
N TYR A 118 3.83 3.09 4.29
CA TYR A 118 3.17 4.10 5.15
C TYR A 118 2.32 3.51 6.29
N ARG A 119 2.20 2.17 6.39
CA ARG A 119 1.59 1.55 7.59
C ARG A 119 2.49 1.62 8.82
N ARG A 120 3.82 1.66 8.64
CA ARG A 120 4.77 1.88 9.73
C ARG A 120 4.74 3.33 10.19
N ASP A 121 4.75 3.53 11.50
CA ASP A 121 4.75 4.87 12.10
C ASP A 121 6.01 5.66 11.75
N GLU A 122 7.18 4.98 11.74
CA GLU A 122 8.47 5.57 11.39
C GLU A 122 8.45 6.23 10.01
N VAL A 123 7.93 5.52 9.00
CA VAL A 123 7.83 6.02 7.62
C VAL A 123 6.74 7.09 7.52
N ARG A 124 5.62 6.91 8.22
CA ARG A 124 4.50 7.86 8.21
C ARG A 124 4.88 9.23 8.77
N ARG A 125 5.80 9.30 9.73
CA ARG A 125 6.32 10.59 10.23
C ARG A 125 6.92 11.43 9.11
N TYR A 126 7.65 10.79 8.19
CA TYR A 126 8.26 11.45 7.05
C TYR A 126 7.27 11.82 5.94
N ALA A 127 6.03 11.30 5.97
CA ALA A 127 5.00 11.71 5.01
C ALA A 127 4.64 13.21 5.13
N TYR A 128 4.88 13.82 6.30
CA TYR A 128 4.60 15.24 6.55
C TYR A 128 5.83 16.13 6.38
N ASP A 129 7.05 15.57 6.32
CA ASP A 129 8.27 16.32 6.07
C ASP A 129 8.33 16.70 4.60
N ARG A 130 7.83 17.90 4.29
CA ARG A 130 7.76 18.44 2.93
C ARG A 130 9.12 19.02 2.51
N ALA A 131 9.77 18.40 1.55
CA ALA A 131 10.81 19.08 0.76
C ALA A 131 10.13 19.96 -0.29
N GLY A 132 10.44 21.26 -0.32
CA GLY A 132 9.75 22.28 -1.13
C GLY A 132 9.75 22.11 -2.67
N ALA A 133 10.28 21.00 -3.20
CA ALA A 133 10.33 20.71 -4.63
C ALA A 133 9.09 19.94 -5.15
N GLU A 134 8.27 19.33 -4.28
CA GLU A 134 7.15 18.48 -4.71
C GLU A 134 5.89 19.25 -5.16
N PHE A 135 5.83 20.55 -4.87
CA PHE A 135 4.65 21.38 -5.14
C PHE A 135 4.54 21.87 -6.60
N ILE A 136 5.58 21.67 -7.42
CA ILE A 136 5.63 22.21 -8.78
C ILE A 136 4.65 21.46 -9.73
N MET A 137 4.18 20.27 -9.36
CA MET A 137 3.27 19.46 -10.20
C MET A 137 1.93 19.10 -9.55
N SER A 138 1.66 19.54 -8.31
CA SER A 138 0.43 19.14 -7.56
C SER A 138 -0.75 20.09 -7.74
N ILE A 139 -0.52 21.31 -8.23
CA ILE A 139 -1.61 22.19 -8.66
C ILE A 139 -1.72 21.99 -10.18
N PRO A 140 -2.77 21.32 -10.70
CA PRO A 140 -3.11 21.51 -12.10
C PRO A 140 -3.30 23.01 -12.26
N GLY A 141 -2.35 23.65 -12.95
CA GLY A 141 -2.45 25.06 -13.26
C GLY A 141 -3.83 25.33 -13.86
N PRO A 142 -4.42 26.52 -13.62
CA PRO A 142 -5.72 26.86 -14.19
C PRO A 142 -5.71 26.45 -15.66
N ALA A 143 -6.72 25.66 -16.05
CA ALA A 143 -6.80 25.07 -17.38
C ALA A 143 -6.44 26.15 -18.40
N ASP A 144 -5.41 25.88 -19.21
CA ASP A 144 -4.90 26.80 -20.22
C ASP A 144 -6.06 27.14 -21.17
N THR A 145 -6.73 28.27 -20.95
CA THR A 145 -7.86 28.73 -21.77
C THR A 145 -7.38 29.31 -23.11
N ALA A 146 -6.08 29.35 -23.35
CA ALA A 146 -5.45 29.91 -24.55
C ALA A 146 -5.15 28.85 -25.64
N VAL A 147 -5.84 27.70 -25.65
CA VAL A 147 -5.76 26.75 -26.78
C VAL A 147 -6.17 27.43 -28.10
N GLY A 148 -7.13 28.37 -28.05
CA GLY A 148 -7.57 29.13 -29.23
C GLY A 148 -6.49 30.03 -29.83
N THR A 149 -5.65 30.66 -29.01
CA THR A 149 -4.58 31.55 -29.47
C THR A 149 -3.43 30.79 -30.16
N ARG A 150 -3.15 29.54 -29.77
CA ARG A 150 -2.15 28.70 -30.46
C ARG A 150 -2.60 28.23 -31.84
N VAL A 151 -3.89 27.91 -32.00
CA VAL A 151 -4.47 27.58 -33.33
C VAL A 151 -4.44 28.80 -34.25
N MET A 152 -4.75 29.98 -33.72
CA MET A 152 -4.74 31.23 -34.50
C MET A 152 -3.32 31.66 -34.90
N GLN A 153 -2.31 31.40 -34.07
CA GLN A 153 -0.90 31.67 -34.41
C GLN A 153 -0.35 30.71 -35.47
N ALA A 154 -0.78 29.44 -35.46
CA ALA A 154 -0.46 28.47 -36.50
C ALA A 154 -1.10 28.81 -37.86
N GLN A 155 -2.34 29.32 -37.87
CA GLN A 155 -2.99 29.81 -39.09
C GLN A 155 -2.41 31.15 -39.58
N GLY A 156 -2.10 32.08 -38.67
CA GLY A 156 -1.52 33.38 -39.03
C GLY A 156 -0.10 33.29 -39.60
N ALA A 157 0.67 32.25 -39.23
CA ALA A 157 2.01 32.02 -39.74
C ALA A 157 2.07 31.37 -41.14
N MET A 158 0.94 30.94 -41.70
CA MET A 158 0.88 30.36 -43.06
C MET A 158 0.60 31.38 -44.17
N ASN A 159 0.23 32.63 -43.86
CA ASN A 159 -0.21 33.62 -44.84
C ASN A 159 0.77 34.80 -45.04
N TRP A 160 2.08 34.55 -45.06
CA TRP A 160 3.09 35.56 -45.44
C TRP A 160 3.65 35.37 -46.86
N ARG A 161 2.83 34.93 -47.81
CA ARG A 161 3.10 35.05 -49.24
C ARG A 161 1.88 35.54 -49.99
#